data_AF-A0A6S7AHE5-F1
#
_entry.id   AF-A0A6S7AHE5-F1
#
_cell.length_a   1.000
_cell.length_b   1.000
_cell.length_c   1.000
_cell.angle_alpha   90.00
_cell.angle_beta   90.00
_cell.angle_gamma   90.00
#
_symmetry.space_group_name_H-M   'P 1'
#
loop_
_entity.id
_entity.type
_entity.pdbx_description
1 polymer ?
#
loop_
_entity_poly.entity_id
_entity_poly.type
_entity_poly.pdbx_seq_one_letter_code
_entity_poly.pdbx_strand_id
1 'polypeptide(L)'
;MSLLFVAFALCRALNVAAAVLLFGAAAMLALGGAPRLGRDAEAALRPALRAAAVIGLAAALCLLPLQTASIAGDWGALRDSDMLATVALQTRYGQAWMPRVFGAVLALAVVLWVRPGRPWVLAWVAALGLAPLSLGGHAAMHEGWLGAAHAVNDALHGLSAAFWLGSLPVFLLWLAAWQRPGNRAEATRALLRFSTLGHVAVAVLLFSGIGNAVLILGAGGVDPASDYQRLLLVKIVLALVMTGLALVNRYRWIPRIRTQRAMALHAIRRNTIVELALGAAVLMVVGFLGLMSPL
;
A
#
# COMPACT_ATOMS: atom_id res chain seq x y z
N MET A 1 12.68 18.31 13.62
CA MET A 1 12.39 16.86 13.65
C MET A 1 13.67 16.13 14.03
N SER A 2 13.63 15.19 14.97
CA SER A 2 14.81 14.42 15.37
C SER A 2 15.19 13.37 14.30
N LEU A 3 16.46 12.95 14.27
CA LEU A 3 16.92 11.88 13.39
C LEU A 3 16.14 10.57 13.64
N LEU A 4 15.81 10.29 14.90
CA LEU A 4 15.04 9.12 15.31
C LEU A 4 13.64 9.12 14.68
N PHE A 5 12.97 10.26 14.71
CA PHE A 5 11.65 10.42 14.11
C PHE A 5 11.69 10.17 12.60
N VAL A 6 12.67 10.72 11.90
CA VAL A 6 12.83 10.52 10.45
C VAL A 6 13.13 9.04 10.14
N ALA A 7 14.07 8.42 10.85
CA ALA A 7 14.38 7.00 10.67
C ALA A 7 13.15 6.11 10.89
N PHE A 8 12.34 6.43 11.91
CA PHE A 8 11.12 5.69 12.18
C PHE A 8 10.06 5.88 11.08
N ALA A 9 9.84 7.11 10.62
CA ALA A 9 8.92 7.39 9.52
C ALA A 9 9.32 6.67 8.22
N LEU A 10 10.62 6.69 7.88
CA LEU A 10 11.17 6.00 6.72
C LEU A 10 10.99 4.47 6.83
N CYS A 11 11.28 3.91 8.00
CA CYS A 11 11.09 2.48 8.26
C CYS A 11 9.62 2.07 8.09
N ARG A 12 8.69 2.88 8.60
CA ARG A 12 7.24 2.67 8.41
C ARG A 12 6.87 2.73 6.93
N ALA A 13 7.33 3.75 6.20
CA ALA A 13 7.07 3.90 4.78
C ALA A 13 7.58 2.70 3.97
N LEU A 14 8.79 2.21 4.24
CA LEU A 14 9.36 1.04 3.58
C LEU A 14 8.55 -0.23 3.85
N ASN A 15 8.15 -0.46 5.11
CA ASN A 15 7.34 -1.63 5.43
C ASN A 15 5.97 -1.58 4.71
N VAL A 16 5.30 -0.41 4.72
CA VAL A 16 4.01 -0.24 4.04
C VAL A 16 4.18 -0.40 2.52
N ALA A 17 5.21 0.18 1.91
CA ALA A 17 5.48 0.05 0.48
C ALA A 17 5.72 -1.39 0.05
N ALA A 18 6.47 -2.16 0.84
CA ALA A 18 6.65 -3.59 0.63
C ALA A 18 5.30 -4.34 0.64
N ALA A 19 4.48 -4.11 1.67
CA ALA A 19 3.18 -4.75 1.80
C ALA A 19 2.21 -4.36 0.66
N VAL A 20 2.21 -3.09 0.26
CA VAL A 20 1.44 -2.56 -0.89
C VAL A 20 1.81 -3.28 -2.17
N LEU A 21 3.11 -3.40 -2.48
CA LEU A 21 3.57 -4.08 -3.69
C LEU A 21 3.22 -5.57 -3.68
N LEU A 22 3.47 -6.26 -2.56
CA LEU A 22 3.17 -7.69 -2.41
C LEU A 22 1.67 -7.97 -2.58
N PHE A 23 0.82 -7.24 -1.86
CA PHE A 23 -0.62 -7.43 -1.92
C PHE A 23 -1.18 -7.05 -3.29
N GLY A 24 -0.92 -5.84 -3.77
CA GLY A 24 -1.56 -5.35 -4.99
C GLY A 24 -1.13 -6.12 -6.24
N ALA A 25 0.14 -6.51 -6.33
CA ALA A 25 0.61 -7.32 -7.46
C ALA A 25 -0.02 -8.71 -7.42
N ALA A 26 0.01 -9.38 -6.26
CA ALA A 26 -0.56 -10.71 -6.09
C ALA A 26 -2.09 -10.74 -6.32
N ALA A 27 -2.81 -9.75 -5.78
CA ALA A 27 -4.25 -9.61 -5.95
C ALA A 27 -4.61 -9.38 -7.43
N MET A 28 -3.89 -8.50 -8.14
CA MET A 28 -4.14 -8.28 -9.56
C MET A 28 -3.85 -9.53 -10.40
N LEU A 29 -2.75 -10.23 -10.11
CA LEU A 29 -2.40 -11.48 -10.78
C LEU A 29 -3.46 -12.57 -10.56
N ALA A 30 -4.05 -12.65 -9.36
CA ALA A 30 -5.12 -13.59 -9.05
C ALA A 30 -6.45 -13.23 -9.75
N LEU A 31 -6.81 -11.95 -9.79
CA LEU A 31 -8.10 -11.48 -10.32
C LEU A 31 -8.09 -11.24 -11.84
N GLY A 32 -6.89 -11.13 -12.44
CA GLY A 32 -6.68 -10.74 -13.84
C GLY A 32 -7.29 -11.67 -14.90
N GLY A 33 -7.63 -12.91 -14.55
CA GLY A 33 -8.30 -13.84 -15.47
C GLY A 33 -7.49 -14.23 -16.70
N ALA A 34 -6.17 -14.12 -16.62
CA ALA A 34 -5.21 -14.40 -17.68
C ALA A 34 -4.12 -15.34 -17.15
N PRO A 35 -4.36 -16.67 -17.07
CA PRO A 35 -3.48 -17.58 -16.35
C PRO A 35 -2.07 -17.72 -16.93
N ARG A 36 -1.91 -17.53 -18.25
CA ARG A 36 -0.60 -17.63 -18.91
C ARG A 36 0.18 -16.33 -18.72
N LEU A 37 -0.43 -15.20 -19.08
CA LEU A 37 0.19 -13.88 -18.88
C LEU A 37 0.40 -13.54 -17.40
N GLY A 38 -0.48 -14.02 -16.52
CA GLY A 38 -0.36 -13.87 -15.09
C GLY A 38 0.85 -14.61 -14.54
N ARG A 39 1.10 -15.85 -15.00
CA ARG A 39 2.31 -16.60 -14.65
C ARG A 39 3.58 -15.92 -15.16
N ASP A 40 3.57 -15.45 -16.41
CA ASP A 40 4.72 -14.75 -16.99
C ASP A 40 5.02 -13.44 -16.25
N ALA A 41 3.97 -12.67 -15.92
CA ALA A 41 4.10 -11.44 -15.16
C ALA A 41 4.55 -11.70 -13.71
N GLU A 42 4.04 -12.74 -13.06
CA GLU A 42 4.47 -13.15 -11.71
C GLU A 42 5.95 -13.55 -11.71
N ALA A 43 6.39 -14.32 -12.70
CA ALA A 43 7.79 -14.70 -12.86
C ALA A 43 8.68 -13.47 -13.09
N ALA A 44 8.26 -12.53 -13.94
CA ALA A 44 8.98 -11.30 -14.21
C ALA A 44 9.07 -10.37 -12.98
N LEU A 45 8.02 -10.30 -12.15
CA LEU A 45 8.01 -9.52 -10.92
C LEU A 45 8.69 -10.22 -9.74
N ARG A 46 8.98 -11.52 -9.84
CA ARG A 46 9.45 -12.33 -8.72
C ARG A 46 10.69 -11.75 -8.02
N PRO A 47 11.71 -11.24 -8.71
CA PRO A 47 12.86 -10.59 -8.05
C PRO A 47 12.44 -9.36 -7.23
N ALA A 48 11.56 -8.51 -7.76
CA ALA A 48 11.04 -7.34 -7.06
C ALA A 48 10.17 -7.73 -5.86
N LEU A 49 9.32 -8.75 -5.99
CA LEU A 49 8.52 -9.28 -4.87
C LEU A 49 9.41 -9.88 -3.77
N ARG A 50 10.51 -10.56 -4.13
CA ARG A 50 11.50 -11.06 -3.17
C ARG A 50 12.18 -9.92 -2.42
N ALA A 51 12.67 -8.92 -3.14
CA ALA A 51 13.29 -7.74 -2.55
C ALA A 51 12.29 -7.02 -1.61
N ALA A 52 11.05 -6.83 -2.04
CA ALA A 52 10.00 -6.22 -1.23
C ALA A 52 9.71 -7.05 0.04
N ALA A 53 9.61 -8.38 -0.05
CA ALA A 53 9.39 -9.22 1.13
C ALA A 53 10.55 -9.14 2.13
N VAL A 54 11.80 -9.14 1.66
CA VAL A 54 12.99 -8.99 2.51
C VAL A 54 13.04 -7.61 3.16
N ILE A 55 12.90 -6.54 2.37
CA ILE A 55 12.89 -5.15 2.87
C ILE A 55 11.73 -4.96 3.86
N GLY A 56 10.55 -5.48 3.53
CA GLY A 56 9.36 -5.42 4.37
C GLY A 56 9.57 -6.10 5.71
N LEU A 57 10.09 -7.32 5.73
CA LEU A 57 10.38 -8.04 6.97
C LEU A 57 11.46 -7.33 7.80
N ALA A 58 12.56 -6.91 7.18
CA ALA A 58 13.62 -6.17 7.87
C ALA A 58 13.07 -4.88 8.50
N ALA A 59 12.30 -4.10 7.73
CA ALA A 59 11.64 -2.91 8.24
C ALA A 59 10.68 -3.27 9.39
N ALA A 60 9.85 -4.32 9.26
CA ALA A 60 8.93 -4.76 10.32
C ALA A 60 9.67 -5.02 11.64
N LEU A 61 10.80 -5.72 11.58
CA LEU A 61 11.61 -6.03 12.75
C LEU A 61 12.22 -4.76 13.38
N CYS A 62 12.64 -3.78 12.57
CA CYS A 62 13.14 -2.50 13.05
C CYS A 62 12.07 -1.61 13.70
N LEU A 63 10.79 -1.77 13.34
CA LEU A 63 9.71 -0.92 13.83
C LEU A 63 9.48 -1.00 15.35
N LEU A 64 9.74 -2.14 15.98
CA LEU A 64 9.57 -2.30 17.43
C LEU A 64 10.68 -1.57 18.21
N PRO A 65 11.99 -1.80 17.93
CA PRO A 65 13.06 -1.01 18.55
C PRO A 65 12.93 0.49 18.31
N LEU A 66 12.53 0.91 17.11
CA LEU A 66 12.31 2.34 16.80
C LEU A 66 11.14 2.94 17.59
N GLN A 67 10.05 2.18 17.80
CA GLN A 67 8.96 2.60 18.68
C GLN A 67 9.44 2.72 20.13
N THR A 68 10.17 1.72 20.63
CA THR A 68 10.70 1.72 22.00
C THR A 68 11.61 2.91 22.25
N ALA A 69 12.53 3.18 21.31
CA ALA A 69 13.40 4.35 21.34
C ALA A 69 12.63 5.67 21.28
N SER A 70 11.58 5.73 20.45
CA SER A 70 10.74 6.92 20.33
C SER A 70 9.97 7.22 21.61
N ILE A 71 9.55 6.19 22.36
CA ILE A 71 8.89 6.34 23.67
C ILE A 71 9.91 6.83 24.72
N ALA A 72 11.12 6.29 24.70
CA ALA A 72 12.17 6.63 25.66
C ALA A 72 12.83 8.00 25.38
N GLY A 73 12.73 8.49 24.15
CA GLY A 73 13.49 9.65 23.69
C GLY A 73 14.99 9.39 23.53
N ASP A 74 15.42 8.13 23.53
CA ASP A 74 16.83 7.72 23.54
C ASP A 74 17.08 6.54 22.58
N TRP A 75 18.23 6.57 21.91
CA TRP A 75 18.71 5.48 21.06
C TRP A 75 19.22 4.27 21.87
N GLY A 76 19.60 4.45 23.14
CA GLY A 76 20.00 3.34 24.01
C GLY A 76 18.90 2.28 24.15
N ALA A 77 17.64 2.73 24.17
CA ALA A 77 16.44 1.92 24.28
C ALA A 77 16.19 0.97 23.10
N LEU A 78 16.94 1.06 21.98
CA LEU A 78 16.83 0.09 20.88
C LEU A 78 17.26 -1.33 21.28
N ARG A 79 18.08 -1.45 22.34
CA ARG A 79 18.68 -2.72 22.78
C ARG A 79 18.29 -3.11 24.20
N ASP A 80 17.48 -2.30 24.86
CA ASP A 80 16.96 -2.60 26.19
C ASP A 80 15.92 -3.73 26.09
N SER A 81 16.29 -4.94 26.52
CA SER A 81 15.46 -6.13 26.40
C SER A 81 14.16 -6.03 27.18
N ASP A 82 14.19 -5.37 28.35
CA ASP A 82 13.05 -5.28 29.24
C ASP A 82 12.03 -4.29 28.66
N MET A 83 12.50 -3.15 28.17
CA MET A 83 11.63 -2.20 27.47
C MET A 83 11.11 -2.76 26.14
N LEU A 84 11.93 -3.48 25.37
CA LEU A 84 11.47 -4.14 24.15
C LEU A 84 10.38 -5.17 24.45
N ALA A 85 10.54 -5.98 25.50
CA ALA A 85 9.53 -6.95 25.93
C ALA A 85 8.25 -6.24 26.39
N THR A 86 8.36 -5.19 27.18
CA THR A 86 7.21 -4.38 27.62
C THR A 86 6.47 -3.78 26.42
N VAL A 87 7.18 -3.15 25.48
CA VAL A 87 6.55 -2.58 24.27
C VAL A 87 5.91 -3.68 23.42
N ALA A 88 6.56 -4.83 23.23
CA ALA A 88 6.03 -5.92 22.41
C ALA A 88 4.82 -6.62 23.03
N LEU A 89 4.83 -6.86 24.35
CA LEU A 89 3.85 -7.72 25.01
C LEU A 89 2.73 -6.94 25.70
N GLN A 90 3.03 -5.75 26.22
CA GLN A 90 2.12 -5.00 27.10
C GLN A 90 1.48 -3.78 26.43
N THR A 91 1.82 -3.48 25.17
CA THR A 91 1.22 -2.34 24.45
C THR A 91 0.36 -2.79 23.28
N ARG A 92 -0.64 -1.97 22.95
CA ARG A 92 -1.46 -2.15 21.73
C ARG A 92 -0.60 -2.12 20.46
N TYR A 93 0.49 -1.34 20.46
CA TYR A 93 1.43 -1.31 19.34
C TYR A 93 2.09 -2.68 19.14
N GLY A 94 2.59 -3.30 20.21
CA GLY A 94 3.18 -4.64 20.18
C GLY A 94 2.20 -5.72 19.71
N GLN A 95 0.95 -5.66 20.19
CA GLN A 95 -0.13 -6.56 19.77
C GLN A 95 -0.46 -6.44 18.27
N ALA A 96 -0.39 -5.24 17.69
CA ALA A 96 -0.55 -5.03 16.25
C ALA A 96 0.71 -5.39 15.44
N TRP A 97 1.89 -5.21 16.04
CA TRP A 97 3.19 -5.50 15.43
C TRP A 97 3.43 -7.00 15.24
N MET A 98 3.02 -7.85 16.19
CA MET A 98 3.23 -9.30 16.11
C MET A 98 2.57 -9.95 14.87
N PRO A 99 1.26 -9.80 14.62
CA PRO A 99 0.64 -10.32 13.39
C PRO A 99 1.26 -9.74 12.11
N ARG A 100 1.74 -8.49 12.16
CA ARG A 100 2.41 -7.84 11.03
C ARG A 100 3.74 -8.52 10.68
N VAL A 101 4.57 -8.80 11.68
CA VAL A 101 5.82 -9.55 11.50
C VAL A 101 5.53 -10.97 11.03
N PHE A 102 4.54 -11.63 11.63
CA PHE A 102 4.13 -12.98 11.21
C PHE A 102 3.68 -13.00 9.74
N GLY A 103 2.84 -12.04 9.33
CA GLY A 103 2.42 -11.88 7.94
C GLY A 103 3.59 -11.61 6.99
N ALA A 104 4.58 -10.80 7.40
CA ALA A 104 5.77 -10.55 6.60
C ALA A 104 6.66 -11.79 6.44
N VAL A 105 6.82 -12.59 7.50
CA VAL A 105 7.53 -13.88 7.45
C VAL A 105 6.82 -14.85 6.49
N LEU A 106 5.50 -14.97 6.60
CA LEU A 106 4.71 -15.81 5.69
C LEU A 106 4.78 -15.32 4.24
N ALA A 107 4.75 -14.01 4.00
CA ALA A 107 4.87 -13.46 2.65
C ALA A 107 6.23 -13.79 2.04
N LEU A 108 7.31 -13.65 2.83
CA LEU A 108 8.65 -14.05 2.41
C LEU A 108 8.72 -15.56 2.10
N ALA A 109 8.17 -16.40 2.99
CA ALA A 109 8.11 -17.84 2.78
C ALA A 109 7.39 -18.21 1.47
N VAL A 110 6.24 -17.61 1.18
CA VAL A 110 5.50 -17.82 -0.08
C VAL A 110 6.35 -17.40 -1.28
N VAL A 111 6.98 -16.23 -1.22
CA VAL A 111 7.80 -15.68 -2.31
C VAL A 111 9.13 -16.44 -2.51
N LEU A 112 9.61 -17.20 -1.52
CA LEU A 112 10.77 -18.07 -1.66
C LEU A 112 10.38 -19.47 -2.16
N TRP A 113 9.32 -20.07 -1.62
CA TRP A 113 9.06 -21.51 -1.78
C TRP A 113 7.88 -21.87 -2.69
N VAL A 114 6.90 -20.97 -2.89
CA VAL A 114 5.72 -21.27 -3.74
C VAL A 114 6.00 -20.89 -5.19
N ARG A 115 6.00 -21.85 -6.11
CA ARG A 115 6.22 -21.58 -7.54
C ARG A 115 5.16 -20.63 -8.12
N PRO A 116 5.50 -19.80 -9.14
CA PRO A 116 4.54 -18.95 -9.82
C PRO A 116 3.30 -19.71 -10.32
N GLY A 117 2.14 -19.06 -10.29
CA GLY A 117 0.85 -19.63 -10.69
C GLY A 117 -0.16 -19.80 -9.56
N ARG A 118 0.21 -19.46 -8.32
CA ARG A 118 -0.72 -19.39 -7.17
C ARG A 118 -0.67 -18.01 -6.49
N PRO A 119 -0.84 -16.91 -7.25
CA PRO A 119 -0.70 -15.55 -6.71
C PRO A 119 -1.72 -15.25 -5.60
N TRP A 120 -2.86 -15.94 -5.57
CA TRP A 120 -3.86 -15.81 -4.52
C TRP A 120 -3.31 -16.12 -3.12
N VAL A 121 -2.37 -17.06 -2.98
CA VAL A 121 -1.76 -17.41 -1.68
C VAL A 121 -1.03 -16.20 -1.11
N LEU A 122 -0.20 -15.55 -1.94
CA LEU A 122 0.51 -14.34 -1.56
C LEU A 122 -0.45 -13.19 -1.29
N ALA A 123 -1.53 -13.06 -2.07
CA ALA A 123 -2.53 -12.01 -1.88
C ALA A 123 -3.20 -12.13 -0.50
N TRP A 124 -3.64 -13.33 -0.09
CA TRP A 124 -4.24 -13.55 1.23
C TRP A 124 -3.26 -13.29 2.37
N VAL A 125 -2.03 -13.82 2.26
CA VAL A 125 -1.01 -13.62 3.29
C VAL A 125 -0.63 -12.14 3.42
N ALA A 126 -0.46 -11.42 2.31
CA ALA A 126 -0.16 -10.00 2.33
C ALA A 126 -1.34 -9.16 2.85
N ALA A 127 -2.59 -9.55 2.56
CA ALA A 127 -3.78 -8.91 3.13
C ALA A 127 -3.83 -9.08 4.65
N LEU A 128 -3.55 -10.28 5.15
CA LEU A 128 -3.47 -10.57 6.59
C LEU A 128 -2.34 -9.78 7.26
N GLY A 129 -1.22 -9.53 6.55
CA GLY A 129 -0.15 -8.66 7.05
C GLY A 129 -0.49 -7.16 7.05
N LEU A 130 -1.45 -6.72 6.23
CA LEU A 130 -1.94 -5.34 6.17
C LEU A 130 -3.04 -5.07 7.21
N ALA A 131 -3.89 -6.04 7.51
CA ALA A 131 -5.02 -5.90 8.46
C ALA A 131 -4.64 -5.35 9.86
N PRO A 132 -3.47 -5.65 10.46
CA PRO A 132 -3.09 -5.09 11.76
C PRO A 132 -2.86 -3.59 11.75
N LEU A 133 -2.62 -2.96 10.58
CA LEU A 133 -2.47 -1.51 10.46
C LEU A 133 -3.74 -0.78 10.91
N SER A 134 -4.91 -1.36 10.63
CA SER A 134 -6.20 -0.80 11.02
C SER A 134 -6.61 -1.12 12.45
N LEU A 135 -5.82 -1.90 13.19
CA LEU A 135 -6.07 -2.21 14.60
C LEU A 135 -5.15 -1.41 15.55
N GLY A 136 -3.98 -0.98 15.08
CA GLY A 136 -3.00 -0.22 15.87
C GLY A 136 -2.89 1.28 15.55
N GLY A 137 -3.68 1.80 14.60
CA GLY A 137 -3.68 3.21 14.19
C GLY A 137 -4.79 4.06 14.83
N HIS A 138 -5.25 5.12 14.16
CA HIS A 138 -6.34 5.99 14.65
C HIS A 138 -7.67 5.24 14.88
N ALA A 139 -7.85 4.05 14.31
CA ALA A 139 -8.98 3.19 14.61
C ALA A 139 -9.04 2.77 16.10
N ALA A 140 -7.90 2.74 16.80
CA ALA A 140 -7.85 2.52 18.25
C ALA A 140 -8.31 3.74 19.07
N MET A 141 -8.59 4.89 18.44
CA MET A 141 -9.12 6.08 19.12
C MET A 141 -10.59 5.92 19.54
N HIS A 142 -11.32 4.98 18.94
CA HIS A 142 -12.73 4.76 19.21
C HIS A 142 -12.94 3.37 19.81
N GLU A 143 -13.85 3.25 20.77
CA GLU A 143 -14.22 1.98 21.39
C GLU A 143 -15.58 1.49 20.88
N GLY A 144 -15.91 0.23 21.21
CA GLY A 144 -17.19 -0.38 20.86
C GLY A 144 -17.43 -0.50 19.35
N TRP A 145 -18.70 -0.35 18.95
CA TRP A 145 -19.12 -0.52 17.54
C TRP A 145 -18.48 0.52 16.61
N LEU A 146 -18.22 1.74 17.10
CA LEU A 146 -17.61 2.81 16.33
C LEU A 146 -16.13 2.54 16.05
N GLY A 147 -15.42 1.97 17.04
CA GLY A 147 -14.06 1.46 16.86
C GLY A 147 -13.98 0.35 15.82
N ALA A 148 -14.90 -0.62 15.87
CA ALA A 148 -14.98 -1.67 14.86
C ALA A 148 -15.26 -1.12 13.46
N ALA A 149 -16.17 -0.16 13.33
CA ALA A 149 -16.47 0.49 12.05
C ALA A 149 -15.26 1.27 11.50
N HIS A 150 -14.54 2.00 12.35
CA HIS A 150 -13.31 2.70 11.96
C HIS A 150 -12.22 1.72 11.52
N ALA A 151 -12.02 0.62 12.24
CA ALA A 151 -11.05 -0.41 11.85
C ALA A 151 -11.37 -1.06 10.50
N VAL A 152 -12.66 -1.33 10.21
CA VAL A 152 -13.09 -1.83 8.90
C VAL A 152 -12.87 -0.78 7.82
N ASN A 153 -13.23 0.48 8.07
CA ASN A 153 -13.04 1.56 7.12
C ASN A 153 -11.56 1.77 6.77
N ASP A 154 -10.68 1.75 7.79
CA ASP A 154 -9.25 1.91 7.59
C ASP A 154 -8.62 0.69 6.87
N ALA A 155 -9.09 -0.53 7.17
CA ALA A 155 -8.70 -1.72 6.42
C ALA A 155 -9.10 -1.62 4.94
N LEU A 156 -10.33 -1.19 4.65
CA LEU A 156 -10.81 -0.98 3.27
C LEU A 156 -9.99 0.11 2.56
N HIS A 157 -9.66 1.20 3.23
CA HIS A 157 -8.80 2.26 2.70
C HIS A 157 -7.41 1.71 2.36
N GLY A 158 -6.76 1.03 3.31
CA GLY A 158 -5.43 0.47 3.16
C GLY A 158 -5.36 -0.59 2.06
N LEU A 159 -6.29 -1.55 2.04
CA LEU A 159 -6.36 -2.58 1.00
C LEU A 159 -6.64 -1.99 -0.37
N SER A 160 -7.51 -0.97 -0.48
CA SER A 160 -7.78 -0.32 -1.76
C SER A 160 -6.59 0.47 -2.29
N ALA A 161 -5.87 1.18 -1.41
CA ALA A 161 -4.62 1.86 -1.75
C ALA A 161 -3.56 0.85 -2.20
N ALA A 162 -3.41 -0.24 -1.46
CA ALA A 162 -2.47 -1.31 -1.75
C ALA A 162 -2.78 -2.00 -3.08
N PHE A 163 -4.05 -2.28 -3.36
CA PHE A 163 -4.49 -2.81 -4.64
C PHE A 163 -4.18 -1.85 -5.79
N TRP A 164 -4.56 -0.58 -5.67
CA TRP A 164 -4.34 0.39 -6.74
C TRP A 164 -2.85 0.53 -7.05
N LEU A 165 -2.01 0.81 -6.06
CA LEU A 165 -0.58 1.04 -6.27
C LEU A 165 0.18 -0.24 -6.65
N GLY A 166 -0.03 -1.34 -5.92
CA GLY A 166 0.70 -2.58 -6.14
C GLY A 166 0.31 -3.30 -7.44
N SER A 167 -0.84 -2.98 -8.04
CA SER A 167 -1.27 -3.55 -9.32
C SER A 167 -0.65 -2.84 -10.55
N LEU A 168 -0.13 -1.61 -10.41
CA LEU A 168 0.43 -0.84 -11.53
C LEU A 168 1.63 -1.53 -12.22
N PRO A 169 2.57 -2.19 -11.51
CA PRO A 169 3.63 -2.96 -12.17
C PRO A 169 3.09 -4.11 -13.01
N VAL A 170 2.04 -4.80 -12.53
CA VAL A 170 1.36 -5.87 -13.28
C VAL A 170 0.71 -5.30 -14.55
N PHE A 171 0.05 -4.15 -14.43
CA PHE A 171 -0.53 -3.44 -15.57
C PHE A 171 0.53 -3.09 -16.63
N LEU A 172 1.69 -2.57 -16.22
CA LEU A 172 2.78 -2.24 -17.16
C LEU A 172 3.29 -3.48 -17.92
N LEU A 173 3.38 -4.64 -17.25
CA LEU A 173 3.77 -5.89 -17.88
C LEU A 173 2.72 -6.39 -18.88
N TRP A 174 1.43 -6.32 -18.52
CA TRP A 174 0.36 -6.69 -19.44
C TRP A 174 0.22 -5.71 -20.61
N LEU A 175 0.47 -4.42 -20.39
CA LEU A 175 0.51 -3.42 -21.46
C LEU A 175 1.65 -3.69 -22.44
N ALA A 176 2.82 -4.09 -21.94
CA ALA A 176 3.94 -4.54 -22.78
C ALA A 176 3.59 -5.83 -23.55
N ALA A 177 2.97 -6.81 -22.88
CA ALA A 177 2.53 -8.05 -23.51
C ALA A 177 1.47 -7.82 -24.59
N TRP A 178 0.55 -6.87 -24.40
CA TRP A 178 -0.51 -6.52 -25.36
C TRP A 178 0.02 -6.05 -26.72
N GLN A 179 1.25 -5.52 -26.75
CA GLN A 179 1.89 -5.11 -28.01
C GLN A 179 2.31 -6.29 -28.88
N ARG A 180 2.50 -7.48 -28.28
CA ARG A 180 2.85 -8.72 -29.00
C ARG A 180 1.60 -9.36 -29.58
N PRO A 181 1.52 -9.65 -30.89
CA PRO A 181 0.32 -10.20 -31.52
C PRO A 181 -0.24 -11.45 -30.83
N GLY A 182 0.63 -12.40 -30.47
CA GLY A 182 0.24 -13.67 -29.84
C GLY A 182 -0.37 -13.55 -28.44
N ASN A 183 -0.22 -12.40 -27.76
CA ASN A 183 -0.70 -12.18 -26.40
C ASN A 183 -1.89 -11.20 -26.34
N ARG A 184 -2.27 -10.59 -27.47
CA ARG A 184 -3.19 -9.44 -27.51
C ARG A 184 -4.57 -9.75 -26.93
N ALA A 185 -5.15 -10.91 -27.25
CA ALA A 185 -6.48 -11.29 -26.77
C ALA A 185 -6.50 -11.47 -25.24
N GLU A 186 -5.54 -12.22 -24.70
CA GLU A 186 -5.44 -12.47 -23.26
C GLU A 186 -5.10 -11.18 -22.49
N ALA A 187 -4.17 -10.36 -23.02
CA ALA A 187 -3.81 -9.09 -22.42
C ALA A 187 -4.97 -8.09 -22.45
N THR A 188 -5.81 -8.09 -23.50
CA THR A 188 -7.00 -7.23 -23.55
C THR A 188 -7.96 -7.57 -22.41
N ARG A 189 -8.23 -8.87 -22.16
CA ARG A 189 -9.07 -9.30 -21.04
C ARG A 189 -8.48 -8.87 -19.69
N ALA A 190 -7.18 -9.06 -19.49
CA ALA A 190 -6.50 -8.69 -18.27
C ALA A 190 -6.52 -7.17 -18.01
N LEU A 191 -6.28 -6.36 -19.04
CA LEU A 191 -6.31 -4.89 -18.96
C LEU A 191 -7.72 -4.34 -18.73
N LEU A 192 -8.76 -4.97 -19.30
CA LEU A 192 -10.15 -4.61 -19.02
C LEU A 192 -10.52 -4.90 -17.56
N ARG A 193 -10.14 -6.07 -17.03
CA ARG A 193 -10.34 -6.40 -15.62
C ARG A 193 -9.57 -5.46 -14.69
N PHE A 194 -8.32 -5.15 -15.02
CA PHE A 194 -7.54 -4.13 -14.31
C PHE A 194 -8.29 -2.81 -14.26
N SER A 195 -8.84 -2.35 -15.39
CA SER A 195 -9.57 -1.09 -15.47
C SER A 195 -10.81 -1.08 -14.59
N THR A 196 -11.60 -2.16 -14.60
CA THR A 196 -12.80 -2.29 -13.76
C THR A 196 -12.45 -2.35 -12.26
N LEU A 197 -11.53 -3.23 -11.88
CA LEU A 197 -11.12 -3.39 -10.48
C LEU A 197 -10.44 -2.13 -9.94
N GLY A 198 -9.63 -1.45 -10.77
CA GLY A 198 -9.00 -0.18 -10.44
C GLY A 198 -10.01 0.92 -10.14
N HIS A 199 -11.15 0.97 -10.85
CA HIS A 199 -12.22 1.94 -10.54
C HIS A 199 -12.88 1.66 -9.20
N VAL A 200 -13.20 0.39 -8.95
CA VAL A 200 -13.77 -0.03 -7.65
C VAL A 200 -12.80 0.33 -6.53
N ALA A 201 -11.51 0.00 -6.68
CA ALA A 201 -10.50 0.30 -5.68
C ALA A 201 -10.33 1.81 -5.45
N VAL A 202 -10.26 2.64 -6.51
CA VAL A 202 -10.17 4.10 -6.34
C VAL A 202 -11.43 4.67 -5.68
N ALA A 203 -12.63 4.19 -6.04
CA ALA A 203 -13.86 4.63 -5.41
C ALA A 203 -13.88 4.28 -3.91
N VAL A 204 -13.61 3.02 -3.55
CA VAL A 204 -13.54 2.57 -2.15
C VAL A 204 -12.48 3.36 -1.41
N LEU A 205 -11.31 3.59 -2.00
CA LEU A 205 -10.23 4.37 -1.40
C LEU A 205 -10.65 5.81 -1.06
N LEU A 206 -11.33 6.50 -1.99
CA LEU A 206 -11.76 7.88 -1.78
C LEU A 206 -12.85 7.97 -0.70
N PHE A 207 -13.89 7.13 -0.77
CA PHE A 207 -14.97 7.14 0.22
C PHE A 207 -14.47 6.75 1.61
N SER A 208 -13.66 5.70 1.72
CA SER A 208 -13.05 5.31 2.99
C SER A 208 -12.05 6.35 3.49
N GLY A 209 -11.35 7.06 2.60
CA GLY A 209 -10.44 8.15 2.95
C GLY A 209 -11.17 9.35 3.55
N ILE A 210 -12.33 9.70 3.00
CA ILE A 210 -13.22 10.71 3.58
C ILE A 210 -13.71 10.25 4.95
N GLY A 211 -14.15 8.98 5.07
CA GLY A 211 -14.57 8.39 6.34
C GLY A 211 -13.47 8.48 7.40
N ASN A 212 -12.23 8.10 7.04
CA ASN A 212 -11.08 8.21 7.94
C ASN A 212 -10.81 9.68 8.33
N ALA A 213 -10.84 10.61 7.38
CA ALA A 213 -10.61 12.03 7.69
C ALA A 213 -11.65 12.57 8.69
N VAL A 214 -12.94 12.24 8.49
CA VAL A 214 -14.02 12.63 9.40
C VAL A 214 -13.84 11.99 10.78
N LEU A 215 -13.55 10.69 10.84
CA LEU A 215 -13.38 9.97 12.11
C LEU A 215 -12.13 10.41 12.88
N ILE A 216 -11.05 10.79 12.18
CA ILE A 216 -9.80 11.21 12.82
C ILE A 216 -9.87 12.66 13.31
N LEU A 217 -10.41 13.58 12.49
CA LEU A 217 -10.49 15.00 12.84
C LEU A 217 -11.67 15.30 13.79
N GLY A 218 -12.73 14.50 13.74
CA GLY A 218 -13.89 14.61 14.62
C GLY A 218 -14.48 16.02 14.68
N ALA A 219 -14.89 16.45 15.88
CA ALA A 219 -15.44 17.78 16.13
C ALA A 219 -14.37 18.89 16.25
N GLY A 220 -13.07 18.55 16.26
CA GLY A 220 -11.97 19.51 16.38
C GLY A 220 -11.81 20.40 15.14
N GLY A 221 -12.36 19.98 14.00
CA GLY A 221 -12.43 20.78 12.78
C GLY A 221 -11.08 20.97 12.09
N VAL A 222 -11.04 21.94 11.17
CA VAL A 222 -9.84 22.27 10.40
C VAL A 222 -9.02 23.30 11.16
N ASP A 223 -7.79 22.93 11.53
CA ASP A 223 -6.79 23.83 12.09
C ASP A 223 -5.62 23.96 11.11
N PRO A 224 -5.50 25.11 10.41
CA PRO A 224 -4.38 25.37 9.51
C PRO A 224 -3.02 25.43 10.21
N ALA A 225 -2.95 25.57 11.53
CA ALA A 225 -1.70 25.54 12.29
C ALA A 225 -1.20 24.11 12.55
N SER A 226 -2.06 23.10 12.47
CA SER A 226 -1.70 21.70 12.71
C SER A 226 -0.82 21.13 11.59
N ASP A 227 0.40 20.72 11.94
CA ASP A 227 1.33 20.05 11.03
C ASP A 227 0.74 18.73 10.47
N TYR A 228 -0.03 18.01 11.29
CA TYR A 228 -0.74 16.80 10.86
C TYR A 228 -1.74 17.13 9.75
N GLN A 229 -2.55 18.17 9.91
CA GLN A 229 -3.56 18.54 8.92
C GLN A 229 -2.92 19.06 7.62
N ARG A 230 -1.83 19.83 7.71
CA ARG A 230 -1.06 20.26 6.52
C ARG A 230 -0.53 19.07 5.74
N LEU A 231 0.06 18.10 6.44
CA LEU A 231 0.62 16.92 5.80
C LEU A 231 -0.47 15.98 5.26
N LEU A 232 -1.62 15.90 5.94
CA LEU A 232 -2.82 15.21 5.44
C LEU A 232 -3.35 15.88 4.16
N LEU A 233 -3.37 17.21 4.08
CA LEU A 233 -3.76 17.93 2.87
C LEU A 233 -2.82 17.62 1.71
N VAL A 234 -1.50 17.57 1.94
CA VAL A 234 -0.53 17.14 0.93
C VAL A 234 -0.85 15.72 0.44
N LYS A 235 -1.15 14.78 1.34
CA LYS A 235 -1.58 13.41 0.98
C LYS A 235 -2.81 13.42 0.08
N ILE A 236 -3.82 14.23 0.42
CA ILE A 236 -5.07 14.35 -0.34
C ILE A 236 -4.80 14.92 -1.74
N VAL A 237 -4.03 16.00 -1.85
CA VAL A 237 -3.68 16.61 -3.14
C VAL A 237 -2.94 15.61 -4.02
N LEU A 238 -1.95 14.89 -3.48
CA LEU A 238 -1.24 13.84 -4.22
C LEU A 238 -2.20 12.75 -4.73
N ALA A 239 -3.11 12.28 -3.86
CA ALA A 239 -4.10 11.28 -4.24
C ALA A 239 -5.04 11.78 -5.35
N LEU A 240 -5.52 13.03 -5.28
CA LEU A 240 -6.37 13.63 -6.30
C LEU A 240 -5.65 13.80 -7.64
N VAL A 241 -4.38 14.20 -7.63
CA VAL A 241 -3.55 14.28 -8.85
C VAL A 241 -3.41 12.89 -9.48
N MET A 242 -3.13 11.86 -8.67
CA MET A 242 -3.06 10.48 -9.16
C MET A 242 -4.39 10.00 -9.73
N THR A 243 -5.52 10.31 -9.07
CA THR A 243 -6.85 10.00 -9.59
C THR A 243 -7.08 10.70 -10.93
N GLY A 244 -6.69 11.97 -11.06
CA GLY A 244 -6.73 12.72 -12.32
C GLY A 244 -5.94 12.02 -13.43
N LEU A 245 -4.72 11.55 -13.15
CA LEU A 245 -3.91 10.79 -14.12
C LEU A 245 -4.60 9.48 -14.54
N ALA A 246 -5.16 8.73 -13.59
CA ALA A 246 -5.88 7.49 -13.85
C ALA A 246 -7.13 7.73 -14.73
N LEU A 247 -7.88 8.80 -14.46
CA LEU A 247 -9.03 9.22 -15.26
C LEU A 247 -8.60 9.65 -16.67
N VAL A 248 -7.53 10.45 -16.81
CA VAL A 248 -6.98 10.83 -18.11
C VAL A 248 -6.54 9.59 -18.90
N ASN A 249 -5.86 8.64 -18.26
CA ASN A 249 -5.50 7.37 -18.88
C ASN A 249 -6.73 6.65 -19.43
N ARG A 250 -7.79 6.52 -18.63
CA ARG A 250 -8.98 5.78 -19.04
C ARG A 250 -9.84 6.49 -20.07
N TYR A 251 -10.15 7.76 -19.86
CA TYR A 251 -11.15 8.47 -20.66
C TYR A 251 -10.53 9.23 -21.84
N ARG A 252 -9.24 9.59 -21.79
CA ARG A 252 -8.55 10.27 -22.89
C ARG A 252 -7.72 9.31 -23.74
N TRP A 253 -6.87 8.51 -23.11
CA TRP A 253 -5.83 7.75 -23.83
C TRP A 253 -6.28 6.37 -24.30
N ILE A 254 -6.99 5.59 -23.47
CA ILE A 254 -7.51 4.27 -23.89
C ILE A 254 -8.36 4.36 -25.18
N PRO A 255 -9.33 5.28 -25.33
CA PRO A 255 -10.12 5.39 -26.56
C PRO A 255 -9.27 5.71 -27.81
N ARG A 256 -8.16 6.46 -27.61
CA ARG A 256 -7.24 6.88 -28.67
C ARG A 256 -6.26 5.81 -29.09
N ILE A 257 -6.22 4.65 -28.43
CA ILE A 257 -5.42 3.52 -28.90
C ILE A 257 -5.83 3.09 -30.32
N ARG A 258 -7.11 3.28 -30.71
CA ARG A 258 -7.62 2.93 -32.04
C ARG A 258 -7.13 3.84 -33.16
N THR A 259 -6.93 5.14 -32.87
CA THR A 259 -6.59 6.16 -33.87
C THR A 259 -5.14 6.63 -33.79
N GLN A 260 -4.55 6.63 -32.60
CA GLN A 260 -3.22 7.18 -32.30
C GLN A 260 -2.44 6.24 -31.38
N ARG A 261 -2.28 4.98 -31.81
CA ARG A 261 -1.78 3.86 -31.00
C ARG A 261 -0.45 4.16 -30.28
N ALA A 262 0.58 4.60 -31.01
CA ALA A 262 1.91 4.80 -30.45
C ALA A 262 1.92 5.89 -29.36
N MET A 263 1.30 7.04 -29.65
CA MET A 263 1.19 8.16 -28.72
C MET A 263 0.36 7.78 -27.48
N ALA A 264 -0.76 7.09 -27.65
CA ALA A 264 -1.61 6.67 -26.55
C ALA A 264 -0.89 5.68 -25.61
N LEU A 265 -0.18 4.69 -26.16
CA LEU A 265 0.59 3.73 -25.36
C LEU A 265 1.74 4.41 -24.59
N HIS A 266 2.45 5.34 -25.24
CA HIS A 266 3.51 6.11 -24.58
C HIS A 266 2.95 6.95 -23.43
N ALA A 267 1.84 7.66 -23.66
CA ALA A 267 1.20 8.48 -22.64
C ALA A 267 0.69 7.65 -21.45
N ILE A 268 0.03 6.51 -21.71
CA ILE A 268 -0.43 5.58 -20.67
C ILE A 268 0.76 5.09 -19.83
N ARG A 269 1.83 4.60 -20.47
CA ARG A 269 3.02 4.13 -19.76
C ARG A 269 3.64 5.23 -18.90
N ARG A 270 3.83 6.43 -19.47
CA ARG A 270 4.40 7.58 -18.75
C ARG A 270 3.54 7.95 -17.55
N ASN A 271 2.24 8.11 -17.74
CA ASN A 271 1.32 8.48 -16.68
C ASN A 271 1.28 7.42 -15.57
N THR A 272 1.31 6.12 -15.90
CA THR A 272 1.40 5.05 -14.90
C THR A 272 2.71 5.10 -14.10
N ILE A 273 3.84 5.43 -14.74
CA ILE A 273 5.12 5.63 -14.02
C ILE A 273 5.04 6.83 -13.09
N VAL A 274 4.41 7.93 -13.52
CA VAL A 274 4.16 9.10 -12.67
C VAL A 274 3.23 8.74 -11.51
N GLU A 275 2.17 7.97 -11.75
CA GLU A 275 1.28 7.46 -10.69
C GLU A 275 2.03 6.62 -9.66
N LEU A 276 2.98 5.77 -10.09
CA LEU A 276 3.85 5.01 -9.18
C LEU A 276 4.75 5.93 -8.34
N ALA A 277 5.33 6.96 -8.95
CA ALA A 277 6.19 7.92 -8.24
C ALA A 277 5.40 8.76 -7.22
N LEU A 278 4.22 9.25 -7.60
CA LEU A 278 3.30 9.94 -6.69
C LEU A 278 2.80 9.02 -5.58
N GLY A 279 2.51 7.76 -5.91
CA GLY A 279 2.16 6.72 -4.94
C GLY A 279 3.26 6.50 -3.91
N ALA A 280 4.52 6.42 -4.35
CA ALA A 280 5.66 6.34 -3.43
C ALA A 280 5.74 7.58 -2.51
N ALA A 281 5.52 8.78 -3.04
CA ALA A 281 5.45 10.00 -2.23
C ALA A 281 4.29 9.96 -1.21
N VAL A 282 3.11 9.45 -1.58
CA VAL A 282 2.00 9.22 -0.66
C VAL A 282 2.38 8.27 0.47
N LEU A 283 3.05 7.15 0.16
CA LEU A 283 3.47 6.17 1.18
C LEU A 283 4.53 6.74 2.13
N MET A 284 5.41 7.61 1.63
CA MET A 284 6.33 8.38 2.46
C MET A 284 5.54 9.26 3.43
N VAL A 285 4.62 10.08 2.92
CA VAL A 285 3.76 10.94 3.74
C VAL A 285 2.98 10.14 4.79
N VAL A 286 2.45 8.97 4.44
CA VAL A 286 1.77 8.06 5.38
C VAL A 286 2.71 7.57 6.49
N GLY A 287 3.98 7.31 6.18
CA GLY A 287 5.00 6.95 7.17
C GLY A 287 5.18 8.02 8.25
N PHE A 288 5.17 9.30 7.85
CA PHE A 288 5.25 10.46 8.75
C PHE A 288 3.95 10.69 9.52
N LEU A 289 2.80 10.69 8.85
CA LEU A 289 1.49 10.89 9.49
C LEU A 289 1.24 9.87 10.60
N GLY A 290 1.66 8.62 10.40
CA GLY A 290 1.48 7.56 11.39
C GLY A 290 2.28 7.72 12.69
N LEU A 291 3.12 8.76 12.81
CA LEU A 291 3.85 9.11 14.04
C LEU A 291 3.37 10.42 14.67
N MET A 292 2.49 11.16 13.99
CA MET A 292 2.03 12.47 14.42
C MET A 292 0.71 12.35 15.19
N SER A 293 0.53 13.21 16.19
CA SER A 293 -0.78 13.39 16.81
C SER A 293 -1.72 14.13 15.83
N PRO A 294 -2.98 13.68 15.68
CA PRO A 294 -3.97 14.39 14.88
C PRO A 294 -4.49 15.68 15.55
N LEU A 295 -4.24 15.82 16.86
CA LEU A 295 -4.58 16.96 17.72
C LEU A 295 -3.32 17.68 18.17
#